data_AF-A0A195F4U1-F1
#
_entry.id   AF-A0A195F4U1-F1
#
_cell.length_a   1.000
_cell.length_b   1.000
_cell.length_c   1.000
_cell.angle_alpha   90.00
_cell.angle_beta   90.00
_cell.angle_gamma   90.00
#
_symmetry.space_group_name_H-M   'P 1'
#
loop_
_entity.id
_entity.type
_entity.pdbx_description
1 polymer ?
#
loop_
_entity_poly.entity_id
_entity_poly.type
_entity_poly.pdbx_seq_one_letter_code
_entity_poly.pdbx_strand_id
1 'polypeptide(L)'
;MADEQHELLEHLEKVENKAGEILTDREEIVALDKRRNDDRVGMRALQKQSHEKTWITVGPLLLKMSSKAAKELLEKNNFKLAEQENQRECDTAINKLRSDLKIKVNELRDLELIPPVPGLMLEPMSYKEMNAIGQILGRSV
;
A
#
# COMPACT_ATOMS: atom_id res chain seq x y z
N MET A 1 -2.80 41.70 -16.91
CA MET A 1 -4.21 41.59 -16.47
C MET A 1 -4.88 40.33 -16.99
N ALA A 2 -5.19 40.18 -18.29
CA ALA A 2 -5.85 38.95 -18.79
C ALA A 2 -4.90 37.74 -18.84
N ASP A 3 -3.65 37.94 -19.28
CA ASP A 3 -2.64 36.85 -19.34
C ASP A 3 -2.24 36.35 -17.93
N GLU A 4 -2.01 37.26 -16.99
CA GLU A 4 -1.69 36.90 -15.58
C GLU A 4 -2.82 36.11 -14.90
N GLN A 5 -4.09 36.38 -15.25
CA GLN A 5 -5.23 35.61 -14.76
C GLN A 5 -5.25 34.19 -15.35
N HIS A 6 -4.86 34.04 -16.62
CA HIS A 6 -4.76 32.74 -17.27
C HIS A 6 -3.63 31.90 -16.67
N GLU A 7 -2.45 32.50 -16.46
CA GLU A 7 -1.32 31.84 -15.81
C GLU A 7 -1.64 31.40 -14.38
N LEU A 8 -2.34 32.23 -13.61
CA LEU A 8 -2.80 31.88 -12.26
C LEU A 8 -3.78 30.70 -12.28
N LEU A 9 -4.73 30.70 -13.21
CA LEU A 9 -5.70 29.60 -13.33
C LEU A 9 -5.01 28.28 -13.70
N GLU A 10 -4.08 28.30 -14.64
CA GLU A 10 -3.29 27.11 -14.99
C GLU A 10 -2.46 26.59 -13.82
N HIS A 11 -1.92 27.49 -13.00
CA HIS A 11 -1.18 27.09 -11.81
C HIS A 11 -2.10 26.44 -10.77
N LEU A 12 -3.27 27.02 -10.50
CA LEU A 12 -4.26 26.45 -9.58
C LEU A 12 -4.77 25.08 -10.07
N GLU A 13 -5.00 24.93 -11.37
CA GLU A 13 -5.40 23.65 -11.97
C GLU A 13 -4.33 22.57 -11.76
N LYS A 14 -3.04 22.90 -11.91
CA LYS A 14 -1.94 21.96 -11.66
C LYS A 14 -1.89 21.51 -10.20
N VAL A 15 -2.10 22.44 -9.26
CA VAL A 15 -2.14 22.15 -7.82
C VAL A 15 -3.33 21.22 -7.49
N GLU A 16 -4.53 21.56 -7.96
CA GLU A 16 -5.75 20.76 -7.75
C GLU A 16 -5.63 19.35 -8.34
N ASN A 17 -5.12 19.22 -9.57
CA ASN A 17 -4.92 17.92 -10.20
C ASN A 17 -3.95 17.03 -9.40
N LYS A 18 -2.83 17.61 -8.93
CA LYS A 18 -1.86 16.88 -8.11
C LYS A 18 -2.44 16.46 -6.76
N ALA A 19 -3.23 17.33 -6.13
CA ALA A 19 -3.94 17.01 -4.89
C ALA A 19 -4.99 15.88 -5.09
N GLY A 20 -5.72 15.90 -6.21
CA GLY A 20 -6.68 14.86 -6.58
C GLY A 20 -6.04 13.48 -6.77
N GLU A 21 -4.88 13.42 -7.44
CA GLU A 21 -4.09 12.19 -7.58
C GLU A 21 -3.69 11.62 -6.20
N ILE A 22 -3.18 12.48 -5.30
CA ILE A 22 -2.76 12.09 -3.95
C ILE A 22 -3.92 11.51 -3.14
N LEU A 23 -5.10 12.12 -3.22
CA LEU A 23 -6.29 11.64 -2.50
C LEU A 23 -6.76 10.29 -3.04
N THR A 24 -6.74 10.12 -4.36
CA THR A 24 -7.14 8.88 -5.03
C THR A 24 -6.20 7.73 -4.65
N ASP A 25 -4.89 7.93 -4.73
CA ASP A 25 -3.89 6.93 -4.34
C ASP A 25 -4.04 6.53 -2.85
N ARG A 26 -4.32 7.51 -1.98
CA ARG A 26 -4.54 7.25 -0.55
C ARG A 26 -5.76 6.39 -0.32
N GLU A 27 -6.85 6.64 -1.05
CA GLU A 27 -8.07 5.86 -0.93
C GLU A 27 -7.88 4.44 -1.47
N GLU A 28 -7.12 4.28 -2.55
CA GLU A 28 -6.72 2.97 -3.07
C GLU A 28 -5.91 2.18 -2.04
N ILE A 29 -4.93 2.80 -1.37
CA ILE A 29 -4.17 2.15 -0.28
C ILE A 29 -5.11 1.66 0.82
N VAL A 30 -6.08 2.47 1.24
CA VAL A 30 -7.04 2.09 2.29
C VAL A 30 -7.93 0.94 1.83
N ALA A 31 -8.39 0.95 0.57
CA ALA A 31 -9.21 -0.11 0.00
C ALA A 31 -8.44 -1.44 -0.08
N LEU A 32 -7.18 -1.40 -0.52
CA LEU A 32 -6.30 -2.56 -0.56
C LEU A 32 -6.02 -3.11 0.85
N ASP A 33 -5.78 -2.23 1.84
CA ASP A 33 -5.56 -2.65 3.22
C ASP A 33 -6.79 -3.30 3.84
N LYS A 34 -7.99 -2.77 3.58
CA LYS A 34 -9.26 -3.38 4.01
C LYS A 34 -9.43 -4.77 3.41
N ARG A 35 -9.26 -4.90 2.09
CA ARG A 35 -9.36 -6.19 1.38
C ARG A 35 -8.36 -7.21 1.93
N ARG A 36 -7.10 -6.80 2.17
CA ARG A 36 -6.07 -7.65 2.77
C ARG A 36 -6.46 -8.13 4.16
N ASN A 37 -7.07 -7.27 4.97
CA ASN A 37 -7.54 -7.66 6.29
C ASN A 37 -8.70 -8.66 6.20
N ASP A 38 -9.67 -8.41 5.33
CA ASP A 38 -10.83 -9.28 5.16
C ASP A 38 -10.43 -10.67 4.64
N ASP A 39 -9.49 -10.73 3.71
CA ASP A 39 -8.92 -11.99 3.22
C ASP A 39 -8.20 -12.76 4.34
N ARG A 40 -7.45 -12.08 5.21
CA ARG A 40 -6.81 -12.70 6.38
C ARG A 40 -7.84 -13.25 7.37
N VAL A 41 -8.91 -12.50 7.61
CA VAL A 41 -10.01 -12.94 8.49
C VAL A 41 -10.73 -14.15 7.87
N GLY A 42 -11.03 -14.12 6.58
CA GLY A 42 -11.63 -15.22 5.83
C GLY A 42 -10.77 -16.48 5.85
N MET A 43 -9.47 -16.35 5.60
CA MET A 43 -8.52 -17.47 5.67
C MET A 43 -8.42 -18.07 7.08
N ARG A 44 -8.32 -17.22 8.11
CA ARG A 44 -8.33 -17.67 9.52
C ARG A 44 -9.61 -18.41 9.86
N ALA A 45 -10.76 -17.94 9.37
CA ALA A 45 -12.04 -18.61 9.57
C ALA A 45 -12.09 -19.97 8.87
N LEU A 46 -11.62 -20.08 7.62
CA LEU A 46 -11.54 -21.36 6.88
C LEU A 46 -10.56 -22.35 7.50
N GLN A 47 -9.47 -21.88 8.11
CA GLN A 47 -8.50 -22.74 8.79
C GLN A 47 -9.06 -23.33 10.09
N LYS A 48 -9.90 -22.57 10.82
CA LYS A 48 -10.53 -23.04 12.07
C LYS A 48 -11.70 -23.99 11.84
N GLN A 49 -12.32 -23.93 10.65
CA GLN A 49 -13.46 -24.79 10.32
C GLN A 49 -12.97 -26.19 9.91
N SER A 50 -13.49 -27.22 10.58
CA SER A 50 -13.16 -28.64 10.29
C SER A 50 -14.12 -29.29 9.28
N HIS A 51 -15.03 -28.52 8.69
CA HIS A 51 -16.03 -29.04 7.76
C HIS A 51 -15.48 -29.18 6.34
N GLU A 52 -15.93 -30.20 5.61
CA GLU A 52 -15.48 -30.48 4.24
C GLU A 52 -16.04 -29.49 3.21
N LYS A 53 -17.19 -28.87 3.48
CA LYS A 53 -17.86 -27.90 2.60
C LYS A 53 -18.12 -26.60 3.33
N THR A 54 -17.88 -25.48 2.64
CA THR A 54 -18.08 -24.12 3.16
C THR A 54 -18.90 -23.29 2.17
N TRP A 55 -19.64 -22.32 2.70
CA TRP A 55 -20.37 -21.33 1.92
C TRP A 55 -19.52 -20.07 1.76
N ILE A 56 -19.42 -19.57 0.53
CA ILE A 56 -18.68 -18.34 0.20
C ILE A 56 -19.63 -17.39 -0.53
N THR A 57 -19.54 -16.11 -0.20
CA THR A 57 -20.21 -15.04 -0.93
C THR A 57 -19.28 -14.46 -1.99
N VAL A 58 -19.71 -14.47 -3.25
CA VAL A 58 -19.03 -13.80 -4.36
C VAL A 58 -19.97 -12.73 -4.90
N GLY A 59 -19.75 -11.49 -4.49
CA GLY A 59 -20.70 -10.40 -4.74
C GLY A 59 -22.08 -10.74 -4.15
N PRO A 60 -23.17 -10.71 -4.93
CA PRO A 60 -24.51 -11.06 -4.45
C PRO A 60 -24.79 -12.57 -4.40
N LEU A 61 -23.86 -13.42 -4.87
CA LEU A 61 -24.09 -14.87 -4.99
C LEU A 61 -23.53 -15.64 -3.80
N LEU A 62 -24.30 -16.61 -3.30
CA LEU A 62 -23.87 -17.54 -2.26
C LEU A 62 -23.58 -18.92 -2.87
N LEU A 63 -22.33 -19.36 -2.79
CA LEU A 63 -21.84 -20.59 -3.42
C LEU A 63 -21.37 -21.57 -2.36
N LYS A 64 -21.78 -22.84 -2.49
CA LYS A 64 -21.27 -23.94 -1.67
C LYS A 64 -20.14 -24.63 -2.41
N MET A 65 -18.96 -24.70 -1.80
CA MET A 65 -17.82 -25.42 -2.36
C MET A 65 -17.07 -26.20 -1.28
N SER A 66 -16.14 -27.05 -1.69
CA SER A 66 -15.28 -27.73 -0.71
C SER A 66 -14.39 -26.71 -0.01
N SER A 67 -14.08 -26.94 1.26
CA SER A 67 -13.21 -26.06 2.05
C SER A 67 -11.79 -26.00 1.47
N LYS A 68 -11.36 -27.04 0.75
CA LYS A 68 -10.11 -27.04 -0.01
C LYS A 68 -10.19 -26.10 -1.22
N ALA A 69 -11.27 -26.18 -2.00
CA ALA A 69 -11.47 -25.26 -3.14
C ALA A 69 -11.62 -23.81 -2.66
N ALA A 70 -12.29 -23.58 -1.53
CA ALA A 70 -12.41 -22.28 -0.88
C ALA A 70 -11.06 -21.68 -0.50
N LYS A 71 -10.20 -22.49 0.13
CA LYS A 71 -8.81 -22.11 0.48
C LYS A 71 -8.01 -21.80 -0.77
N GLU A 72 -8.04 -22.70 -1.76
CA GLU A 72 -7.37 -22.48 -3.03
C GLU A 72 -7.88 -21.21 -3.75
N LEU A 73 -9.16 -20.86 -3.62
CA LEU A 73 -9.72 -19.66 -4.26
C LEU A 73 -9.23 -18.40 -3.54
N LEU A 74 -9.24 -18.36 -2.21
CA LEU A 74 -8.65 -17.24 -1.46
C LEU A 74 -7.12 -17.16 -1.63
N GLU A 75 -6.46 -18.30 -1.88
CA GLU A 75 -5.04 -18.41 -2.22
C GLU A 75 -4.73 -18.13 -3.71
N LYS A 76 -5.72 -18.14 -4.62
CA LYS A 76 -5.56 -17.91 -6.08
C LYS A 76 -6.13 -16.58 -6.58
N ASN A 77 -7.19 -16.03 -5.97
CA ASN A 77 -7.70 -14.68 -6.26
C ASN A 77 -6.73 -13.60 -5.77
N ASN A 78 -5.84 -13.99 -4.86
CA ASN A 78 -4.53 -13.41 -4.63
C ASN A 78 -3.55 -14.28 -5.41
N PHE A 79 -2.79 -13.73 -6.35
CA PHE A 79 -2.11 -14.49 -7.41
C PHE A 79 -1.39 -15.76 -6.91
N LYS A 80 -1.45 -16.82 -7.72
CA LYS A 80 -0.69 -18.05 -7.55
C LYS A 80 0.77 -17.72 -7.23
N LEU A 81 1.18 -17.89 -5.98
CA LEU A 81 2.33 -18.67 -5.51
C LEU A 81 2.35 -18.56 -3.96
N ALA A 82 2.69 -19.69 -3.34
CA ALA A 82 2.91 -19.97 -1.92
C ALA A 82 2.74 -18.83 -0.89
N GLU A 83 2.03 -19.15 0.20
CA GLU A 83 1.83 -18.50 1.51
C GLU A 83 2.90 -17.48 2.04
N GLN A 84 4.13 -17.45 1.52
CA GLN A 84 5.17 -16.45 1.82
C GLN A 84 5.32 -15.32 0.78
N GLU A 85 4.85 -15.48 -0.45
CA GLU A 85 4.98 -14.49 -1.53
C GLU A 85 3.79 -13.53 -1.59
N ASN A 86 2.60 -13.98 -1.19
CA ASN A 86 1.36 -13.18 -1.19
C ASN A 86 1.40 -11.92 -0.30
N GLN A 87 1.96 -12.05 0.91
CA GLN A 87 2.17 -10.88 1.77
C GLN A 87 3.12 -9.90 1.07
N ARG A 88 4.17 -10.42 0.42
CA ARG A 88 5.17 -9.60 -0.26
C ARG A 88 4.61 -8.87 -1.46
N GLU A 89 3.73 -9.45 -2.26
CA GLU A 89 3.21 -8.77 -3.46
C GLU A 89 2.24 -7.64 -3.13
N CYS A 90 1.24 -7.87 -2.27
CA CYS A 90 0.36 -6.80 -1.78
C CYS A 90 1.16 -5.77 -0.98
N ASP A 91 2.11 -6.20 -0.14
CA ASP A 91 2.98 -5.26 0.58
C ASP A 91 3.90 -4.51 -0.38
N THR A 92 4.37 -5.11 -1.47
CA THR A 92 5.18 -4.45 -2.50
C THR A 92 4.34 -3.43 -3.25
N ALA A 93 3.12 -3.77 -3.64
CA ALA A 93 2.19 -2.83 -4.28
C ALA A 93 1.84 -1.66 -3.34
N ILE A 94 1.52 -1.94 -2.08
CA ILE A 94 1.24 -0.91 -1.06
C ILE A 94 2.49 -0.06 -0.78
N ASN A 95 3.67 -0.68 -0.68
CA ASN A 95 4.92 0.04 -0.44
C ASN A 95 5.31 0.89 -1.64
N LYS A 96 5.06 0.41 -2.86
CA LYS A 96 5.24 1.18 -4.09
C LYS A 96 4.29 2.38 -4.10
N LEU A 97 2.99 2.18 -3.89
CA LEU A 97 2.01 3.27 -3.77
C LEU A 97 2.38 4.27 -2.67
N ARG A 98 2.86 3.80 -1.52
CA ARG A 98 3.35 4.69 -0.44
C ARG A 98 4.59 5.47 -0.85
N SER A 99 5.51 4.86 -1.59
CA SER A 99 6.74 5.51 -2.06
C SER A 99 6.42 6.55 -3.12
N ASP A 100 5.55 6.22 -4.07
CA ASP A 100 5.06 7.11 -5.12
C ASP A 100 4.30 8.29 -4.50
N LEU A 101 3.46 8.03 -3.49
CA LEU A 101 2.74 9.07 -2.76
C LEU A 101 3.68 10.07 -2.07
N LYS A 102 4.81 9.61 -1.52
CA LYS A 102 5.81 10.51 -0.91
C LYS A 102 6.39 11.49 -1.94
N ILE A 103 6.64 11.00 -3.16
CA ILE A 103 7.15 11.84 -4.25
C ILE A 103 6.09 12.86 -4.66
N LYS A 104 4.85 12.42 -4.92
CA LYS A 104 3.74 13.30 -5.30
C LYS A 104 3.45 14.38 -4.26
N VAL A 105 3.55 14.06 -2.96
CA VAL A 105 3.38 15.04 -1.87
C VAL A 105 4.48 16.09 -1.86
N ASN A 106 5.72 15.72 -2.19
CA ASN A 106 6.80 16.70 -2.34
C ASN A 106 6.58 17.56 -3.60
N GLU A 107 6.16 16.98 -4.72
CA GLU A 107 5.81 17.74 -5.93
C GLU A 107 4.72 18.79 -5.65
N LEU A 108 3.69 18.43 -4.88
CA LEU A 108 2.63 19.37 -4.47
C LEU A 108 3.20 20.52 -3.63
N ARG A 109 4.09 20.22 -2.67
CA ARG A 109 4.72 21.25 -1.83
C ARG A 109 5.63 22.18 -2.63
N ASP A 110 6.34 21.65 -3.61
CA ASP A 110 7.17 22.46 -4.52
C ASP A 110 6.28 23.41 -5.34
N LEU A 111 5.11 22.97 -5.80
CA LEU A 111 4.11 23.83 -6.45
C LEU A 111 3.56 24.91 -5.52
N GLU A 112 3.35 24.58 -4.24
CA GLU A 112 2.85 25.52 -3.22
C GLU A 112 3.95 26.41 -2.61
N LEU A 113 5.21 26.26 -3.04
CA LEU A 113 6.38 26.98 -2.50
C LEU A 113 6.61 26.71 -0.99
N ILE A 114 6.21 25.53 -0.51
CA ILE A 114 6.37 25.09 0.87
C ILE A 114 7.60 24.17 0.95
N PRO A 115 8.44 24.26 1.99
CA PRO A 115 9.58 23.36 2.14
C PRO A 115 9.14 21.87 2.20
N PRO A 116 9.97 20.95 1.68
CA PRO A 116 9.67 19.53 1.65
C PRO A 116 9.50 18.95 3.05
N VAL A 117 8.74 17.85 3.17
CA VAL A 117 8.49 17.22 4.48
C VAL A 117 9.80 16.65 5.04
N PRO A 118 10.24 17.08 6.24
CA PRO A 118 11.41 16.49 6.87
C PRO A 118 11.18 15.00 7.16
N GLY A 119 12.16 14.17 6.82
CA GLY A 119 12.15 12.75 7.17
C GLY A 119 11.34 11.83 6.25
N LEU A 120 10.74 12.35 5.16
CA LEU A 120 9.92 11.55 4.24
C LEU A 120 10.74 10.48 3.49
N MET A 121 11.99 10.82 3.17
CA MET A 121 12.93 10.02 2.37
C MET A 121 14.03 9.34 3.21
N LEU A 122 13.75 9.04 4.48
CA LEU A 122 14.68 8.30 5.31
C LEU A 122 14.65 6.81 4.95
N GLU A 123 15.83 6.25 4.71
CA GLU A 123 16.01 4.81 4.55
C GLU A 123 16.50 4.18 5.86
N PRO A 124 16.10 2.92 6.13
CA PRO A 124 16.65 2.20 7.27
C PRO A 124 18.17 2.04 7.09
N MET A 125 18.90 2.30 8.17
CA MET A 125 20.34 2.16 8.21
C MET A 125 20.79 0.74 7.82
N SER A 126 21.74 0.66 6.90
CA SER A 126 22.30 -0.61 6.45
C SER A 126 23.10 -1.29 7.55
N TYR A 127 23.29 -2.61 7.43
CA TYR A 127 24.08 -3.38 8.40
C TYR A 127 25.53 -2.84 8.54
N LYS A 128 26.10 -2.32 7.46
CA LYS A 128 27.44 -1.71 7.46
C LYS A 128 27.47 -0.41 8.25
N GLU A 129 26.48 0.45 8.03
CA GLU A 129 26.34 1.72 8.76
C GLU A 129 26.05 1.48 10.24
N MET A 130 25.19 0.50 10.54
CA MET A 130 24.90 0.09 11.92
C MET A 130 26.13 -0.44 12.64
N ASN A 131 26.95 -1.26 11.95
CA ASN A 131 28.23 -1.72 12.50
C ASN A 131 29.21 -0.57 12.73
N ALA A 132 29.30 0.39 11.79
CA ALA A 132 30.16 1.56 11.95
C ALA A 132 29.75 2.40 13.18
N ILE A 133 28.44 2.58 13.39
CA ILE A 133 27.91 3.24 14.60
C ILE A 133 28.19 2.39 15.84
N GLY A 134 28.07 1.06 15.76
CA GLY A 134 28.42 0.15 16.85
C GLY A 134 29.88 0.28 17.31
N GLN A 135 30.81 0.42 16.37
CA GLN A 135 32.23 0.68 16.66
C GLN A 135 32.44 2.02 17.39
N ILE A 136 31.72 3.07 16.97
CA ILE A 136 31.80 4.41 17.60
C ILE A 136 31.15 4.39 19.00
N LEU A 137 30.06 3.65 19.18
CA LEU A 137 29.34 3.50 20.45
C LEU A 137 29.98 2.49 21.41
N GLY A 138 31.17 1.97 21.10
CA GLY A 138 31.91 1.07 21.97
C GLY A 138 31.33 -0.35 22.10
N ARG A 139 30.38 -0.73 21.21
CA ARG A 139 30.02 -2.14 21.03
C ARG A 139 31.13 -2.78 20.19
N SER A 140 32.17 -3.25 20.85
CA SER A 140 33.09 -4.19 20.21
C SER A 140 32.31 -5.43 19.79
N VAL A 141 32.71 -6.01 18.65
CA VAL A 141 32.24 -7.32 18.17
C VAL A 141 32.39 -8.36 19.28
#